data_AF-A0A9X2TLQ5-F1
#
_entry.id   AF-A0A9X2TLQ5-F1
#
_cell.length_a   1.000
_cell.length_b   1.000
_cell.length_c   1.000
_cell.angle_alpha   90.00
_cell.angle_beta   90.00
_cell.angle_gamma   90.00
#
_symmetry.space_group_name_H-M   'P 1'
#
loop_
_entity.id
_entity.type
_entity.pdbx_description
1 polymer ?
#
loop_
_entity_poly.entity_id
_entity_poly.type
_entity_poly.pdbx_seq_one_letter_code
_entity_poly.pdbx_strand_id
1 'polypeptide(L)'
;MQQVYPVREERQGEIPAVTHVDGTGQLQAVGKDRNPVYHALISTFAERTGTPVVLSTSFNENEPIVESPEQALDGFFRTATGAVVVENTLVMRQPAEAVAAGAPSD
;
A
#
# COMPACT_ATOMS: atom_id res chain seq x y z
N MET A 1 14.96 1.61 -1.04
CA MET A 1 14.97 1.63 -2.51
C MET A 1 16.04 2.62 -2.95
N GLN A 2 17.23 2.15 -3.32
CA GLN A 2 18.34 3.03 -3.75
C GLN A 2 18.87 2.68 -5.14
N GLN A 3 18.42 1.57 -5.71
CA GLN A 3 18.91 1.01 -6.96
C GLN A 3 17.76 0.84 -7.93
N VAL A 4 18.03 1.18 -9.19
CA VAL A 4 17.13 1.00 -10.33
C VAL A 4 17.56 -0.25 -11.08
N TYR A 5 16.59 -1.10 -11.41
CA TYR A 5 16.82 -2.33 -12.15
C TYR A 5 15.90 -2.42 -13.37
N PRO A 6 16.33 -3.10 -14.44
CA PRO A 6 15.43 -3.49 -15.51
C PRO A 6 14.32 -4.40 -14.98
N VAL A 7 13.07 -4.08 -15.32
CA VAL A 7 11.94 -4.98 -15.14
C VAL A 7 11.95 -5.97 -16.29
N ARG A 8 11.80 -7.26 -15.98
CA ARG A 8 11.72 -8.32 -16.99
C ARG A 8 10.65 -7.98 -18.03
N GLU A 9 11.02 -8.01 -19.31
CA GLU A 9 10.16 -7.58 -20.42
C GLU A 9 8.78 -8.26 -20.37
N GLU A 10 8.75 -9.57 -20.09
CA GLU A 10 7.51 -10.35 -20.01
C GLU A 10 6.61 -9.98 -18.82
N ARG A 11 7.09 -9.19 -17.86
CA ARG A 11 6.36 -8.75 -16.66
C ARG A 11 5.99 -7.27 -16.69
N GLN A 12 6.51 -6.48 -17.62
CA GLN A 12 6.26 -5.03 -17.65
C GLN A 12 4.76 -4.70 -17.78
N GLY A 13 4.02 -5.46 -18.58
CA GLY A 13 2.57 -5.31 -18.73
C GLY A 13 1.76 -5.75 -17.50
N GLU A 14 2.33 -6.58 -16.63
CA GLU A 14 1.69 -7.06 -15.39
C GLU A 14 1.83 -6.05 -14.24
N ILE A 15 2.98 -5.35 -14.17
CA ILE A 15 3.28 -4.38 -13.11
C ILE A 15 3.55 -2.96 -13.66
N PRO A 16 2.63 -2.38 -14.46
CA PRO A 16 2.86 -1.09 -15.11
C PRO A 16 2.96 0.07 -14.10
N ALA A 17 2.30 -0.04 -12.94
CA ALA A 17 2.29 1.01 -11.91
C ALA A 17 3.67 1.27 -11.27
N VAL A 18 4.61 0.33 -11.37
CA VAL A 18 5.97 0.43 -10.83
C VAL A 18 7.06 0.35 -11.91
N THR A 19 6.65 0.37 -13.20
CA THR A 19 7.55 0.27 -14.35
C THR A 19 7.59 1.62 -15.07
N HIS A 20 8.77 2.19 -15.21
CA HIS A 20 9.00 3.40 -16.00
C HIS A 20 8.88 3.12 -17.50
N VAL A 21 8.69 4.18 -18.29
CA VAL A 21 8.54 4.09 -19.75
C VAL A 21 9.73 3.44 -20.47
N ASP A 22 10.90 3.41 -19.84
CA ASP A 22 12.12 2.78 -20.34
C ASP A 22 12.28 1.31 -19.88
N GLY A 23 11.28 0.74 -19.20
CA GLY A 23 11.28 -0.62 -18.71
C GLY A 23 12.02 -0.83 -17.39
N THR A 24 12.38 0.24 -16.66
CA THR A 24 13.08 0.14 -15.37
C THR A 24 12.16 0.37 -14.16
N GLY A 25 12.60 -0.04 -12.97
CA GLY A 25 11.89 0.18 -11.70
C GLY A 25 12.82 0.18 -10.50
N GLN A 26 12.36 0.76 -9.37
CA GLN A 26 13.11 0.76 -8.11
C GLN A 26 12.71 -0.43 -7.24
N LEU A 27 13.68 -1.30 -6.94
CA LEU A 27 13.41 -2.54 -6.23
C LEU A 27 13.61 -2.41 -4.72
N GLN A 28 12.67 -2.94 -3.96
CA GLN A 28 12.84 -3.31 -2.55
C GLN A 28 12.58 -4.80 -2.38
N ALA A 29 13.64 -5.59 -2.24
CA ALA A 29 13.50 -7.00 -1.89
C ALA A 29 13.18 -7.14 -0.39
N VAL A 30 12.06 -7.80 -0.07
CA VAL A 30 11.61 -8.06 1.30
C VAL A 30 11.87 -9.52 1.61
N GLY A 31 12.80 -9.80 2.53
CA GLY A 31 13.12 -11.16 2.96
C GLY A 31 12.28 -11.59 4.17
N LYS A 32 11.84 -12.86 4.20
CA LYS A 32 11.05 -13.44 5.29
C LYS A 32 11.69 -13.26 6.66
N ASP A 33 13.01 -13.43 6.76
CA ASP A 33 13.73 -13.30 8.03
C ASP A 33 13.94 -11.85 8.48
N ARG A 34 13.84 -10.89 7.55
CA ARG A 34 14.05 -9.46 7.82
C ARG A 34 12.76 -8.72 8.17
N ASN A 35 11.67 -9.05 7.48
CA ASN A 35 10.36 -8.47 7.75
C ASN A 35 9.27 -9.53 7.47
N PRO A 36 9.02 -10.45 8.42
CA PRO A 36 8.13 -11.59 8.21
C PRO A 36 6.69 -11.16 7.93
N VAL A 37 6.22 -10.07 8.57
CA VAL A 37 4.87 -9.55 8.38
C VAL A 37 4.68 -9.01 6.97
N TYR A 38 5.59 -8.16 6.49
CA TYR A 38 5.47 -7.59 5.15
C TYR A 38 5.71 -8.63 4.06
N HIS A 39 6.60 -9.61 4.30
CA HIS A 39 6.76 -10.76 3.41
C HIS A 39 5.47 -11.59 3.31
N ALA A 40 4.82 -11.87 4.44
CA ALA A 40 3.55 -12.61 4.46
C ALA A 40 2.43 -11.85 3.73
N LEU A 41 2.39 -10.52 3.86
CA LEU A 41 1.47 -9.66 3.11
C LEU A 41 1.68 -9.83 1.60
N ILE A 42 2.92 -9.67 1.13
CA ILE A 42 3.25 -9.79 -0.30
C ILE A 42 2.98 -11.20 -0.81
N SER A 43 3.27 -12.23 -0.02
CA SER A 43 3.01 -13.64 -0.38
C SER A 43 1.51 -13.90 -0.52
N THR A 44 0.70 -13.42 0.43
CA THR A 44 -0.77 -13.55 0.39
C THR A 44 -1.36 -12.79 -0.79
N PHE A 45 -0.81 -11.61 -1.11
CA PHE A 45 -1.18 -10.88 -2.32
C PHE A 45 -0.87 -11.71 -3.57
N ALA A 46 0.33 -12.29 -3.66
CA ALA A 46 0.73 -13.17 -4.76
C ALA A 46 -0.17 -14.39 -4.93
N GLU A 47 -0.56 -15.05 -3.82
CA GLU A 47 -1.50 -16.19 -3.86
C GLU A 47 -2.85 -15.81 -4.45
N ARG A 48 -3.29 -14.56 -4.26
CA ARG A 48 -4.59 -14.06 -4.74
C ARG A 48 -4.53 -13.50 -6.15
N THR A 49 -3.42 -12.86 -6.54
CA THR A 49 -3.31 -12.11 -7.80
C THR A 49 -2.42 -12.78 -8.84
N GLY A 50 -1.55 -13.70 -8.42
CA GLY A 50 -0.46 -14.25 -9.23
C GLY A 50 0.80 -13.37 -9.27
N THR A 51 0.74 -12.15 -8.74
CA THR A 51 1.82 -11.15 -8.83
C THR A 51 2.43 -10.88 -7.46
N PRO A 52 3.70 -11.26 -7.19
CA PRO A 52 4.34 -11.07 -5.89
C PRO A 52 4.97 -9.68 -5.72
N VAL A 53 4.28 -8.62 -6.13
CA VAL A 53 4.76 -7.24 -6.11
C VAL A 53 3.66 -6.31 -5.62
N VAL A 54 4.02 -5.41 -4.72
CA VAL A 54 3.15 -4.32 -4.25
C VAL A 54 3.82 -2.97 -4.51
N LEU A 55 3.04 -1.95 -4.84
CA LEU A 55 3.52 -0.58 -4.90
C LEU A 55 3.73 -0.06 -3.47
N SER A 56 4.91 0.48 -3.20
CA SER A 56 5.27 1.06 -1.91
C SER A 56 5.70 2.50 -2.10
N THR A 57 4.97 3.43 -1.49
CA THR A 57 5.33 4.86 -1.41
C THR A 57 5.45 5.27 0.06
N SER A 58 6.07 6.42 0.33
CA SER A 58 6.06 7.01 1.66
C SER A 58 4.63 7.28 2.12
N PHE A 59 4.34 7.00 3.39
CA PHE A 59 3.09 7.44 3.99
C PHE A 59 3.30 8.84 4.59
N ASN A 60 2.95 9.86 3.82
CA ASN A 60 2.99 11.28 4.18
C ASN A 60 2.19 12.13 3.17
N GLU A 61 1.86 13.36 3.56
CA GLU A 61 1.19 14.36 2.71
C GLU A 61 1.92 15.71 2.77
N ASN A 62 3.02 15.84 2.01
CA ASN A 62 3.93 17.01 2.06
C ASN A 62 4.54 17.29 3.45
N GLU A 63 4.62 16.26 4.28
CA GLU A 63 5.19 16.28 5.63
C GLU A 63 6.22 15.13 5.78
N PRO A 64 6.99 15.08 6.89
CA PRO A 64 7.82 13.92 7.19
C PRO A 64 7.01 12.62 7.18
N ILE A 65 7.70 11.48 7.00
CA ILE A 65 7.06 10.16 7.09
C ILE A 65 6.44 10.02 8.48
N VAL A 66 5.24 9.43 8.53
CA VAL A 66 4.54 9.08 9.77
C VAL A 66 5.42 8.21 10.68
N GLU A 67 5.50 8.57 11.97
CA GLU A 67 6.24 7.85 13.02
C GLU A 67 5.37 7.44 14.21
N SER A 68 4.09 7.83 14.26
CA SER A 68 3.17 7.45 15.34
C SER A 68 1.77 7.02 14.83
N PRO A 69 1.02 6.20 15.61
CA PRO A 69 -0.37 5.87 15.31
C PRO A 69 -1.27 7.10 15.08
N GLU A 70 -1.09 8.15 15.87
CA GLU A 70 -1.85 9.40 15.76
C GLU A 70 -1.56 10.09 14.42
N GLN A 71 -0.29 10.17 14.02
CA GLN A 71 0.10 10.71 12.71
C GLN A 71 -0.45 9.87 11.55
N ALA A 72 -0.50 8.54 11.69
CA ALA A 72 -1.09 7.65 10.69
C ALA A 72 -2.59 7.91 10.50
N LEU A 73 -3.32 8.10 11.60
CA LEU A 73 -4.74 8.42 11.57
C LEU A 73 -5.00 9.81 11.01
N ASP A 74 -4.22 10.80 11.43
CA ASP A 74 -4.27 12.16 10.91
C ASP A 74 -4.06 12.20 9.39
N GLY A 75 -3.01 11.53 8.90
CA GLY A 75 -2.74 11.38 7.47
C GLY A 75 -3.86 10.62 6.75
N PHE A 76 -4.37 9.55 7.36
CA PHE A 76 -5.53 8.83 6.83
C PHE A 76 -6.75 9.74 6.67
N PHE A 77 -7.08 10.60 7.65
CA PHE A 77 -8.22 11.51 7.59
C PHE A 77 -8.05 12.66 6.60
N ARG A 78 -6.82 13.11 6.34
CA ARG A 78 -6.52 14.15 5.34
C ARG A 78 -6.54 13.65 3.90
N THR A 79 -6.41 12.34 3.68
CA THR A 79 -6.31 11.75 2.34
C THR A 79 -7.59 11.06 1.90
N ALA A 80 -7.67 10.77 0.59
CA ALA A 80 -8.71 9.92 0.00
C ALA A 80 -8.45 8.41 0.20
N THR A 81 -7.48 8.04 1.03
CA THR A 81 -7.13 6.64 1.29
C THR A 81 -8.32 5.90 1.90
N GLY A 82 -8.66 4.73 1.36
CA GLY A 82 -9.84 3.95 1.79
C GLY A 82 -9.65 3.18 3.09
N ALA A 83 -8.42 2.82 3.43
CA ALA A 83 -8.09 2.08 4.65
C ALA A 83 -6.68 2.40 5.17
N VAL A 84 -6.49 2.32 6.49
CA VAL A 84 -5.17 2.35 7.13
C VAL A 84 -5.07 1.19 8.12
N VAL A 85 -3.91 0.53 8.14
CA VAL A 85 -3.59 -0.51 9.13
C VAL A 85 -2.53 0.03 10.06
N VAL A 86 -2.83 0.05 11.35
CA VAL A 86 -1.91 0.45 12.42
C VAL A 86 -1.80 -0.71 13.39
N GLU A 87 -0.60 -1.29 13.50
CA GLU A 87 -0.36 -2.54 14.22
C GLU A 87 -1.34 -3.64 13.75
N ASN A 88 -2.19 -4.15 14.66
CA ASN A 88 -3.19 -5.18 14.38
C ASN A 88 -4.60 -4.61 14.18
N THR A 89 -4.73 -3.30 13.94
CA THR A 89 -6.01 -2.61 13.78
C THR A 89 -6.17 -2.09 12.36
N LEU A 90 -7.27 -2.50 11.73
CA LEU A 90 -7.69 -2.00 10.42
C LEU A 90 -8.78 -0.94 10.60
N VAL A 91 -8.53 0.27 10.09
CA VAL A 91 -9.52 1.35 9.99
C VAL A 91 -9.89 1.51 8.54
N MET A 92 -11.19 1.48 8.23
CA MET A 92 -11.71 1.63 6.87
C MET A 92 -12.73 2.75 6.83
N ARG A 93 -12.74 3.52 5.74
CA ARG A 93 -13.82 4.46 5.48
C ARG A 93 -15.07 3.68 5.10
N GLN A 94 -16.20 4.05 5.69
CA GLN A 94 -17.47 3.59 5.19
C GLN A 94 -17.80 4.36 3.91
N PRO A 95 -18.24 3.69 2.83
CA PRO A 95 -18.73 4.39 1.65
C PRO A 95 -19.93 5.24 2.05
N ALA A 96 -20.04 6.46 1.49
CA ALA A 96 -21.08 7.42 1.85
C ALA A 96 -22.51 6.85 1.73
N GLU A 97 -22.73 5.91 0.81
CA GLU A 97 -23.99 5.21 0.62
C GLU A 97 -24.38 4.29 1.80
N ALA A 98 -23.40 3.71 2.50
CA ALA A 98 -23.64 2.86 3.66
C ALA A 98 -24.01 3.65 4.92
N VAL A 99 -23.56 4.92 5.02
CA VAL A 99 -23.89 5.81 6.15
C VAL A 99 -25.32 6.34 6.03
N ALA A 100 -25.77 6.63 4.80
CA ALA A 100 -27.13 7.10 4.54
C ALA A 100 -28.22 6.04 4.83
N ALA A 101 -27.88 4.76 4.75
CA ALA A 101 -28.80 3.65 5.02
C ALA A 101 -28.97 3.31 6.52
N GLY A 102 -28.20 3.96 7.41
CA GLY A 102 -28.12 3.59 8.84
C GLY A 102 -28.30 4.73 9.84
N ALA A 103 -28.62 5.95 9.42
CA ALA A 103 -28.88 7.04 10.35
C ALA A 103 -30.32 6.94 10.90
N PRO A 104 -30.53 6.78 12.23
CA PRO A 104 -31.84 7.05 12.81
C PRO A 104 -32.13 8.55 12.65
N SER A 105 -33.33 8.85 12.17
CA SER A 105 -33.86 10.21 12.12
C SER A 105 -34.11 10.71 13.55
N ASP A 106 -33.28 11.64 14.01
CA ASP A 106 -33.62 12.56 15.11
C ASP A 106 -34.00 13.93 14.51
#